data_AF-A0A7C4MQ48-F1
#
_entry.id   AF-A0A7C4MQ48-F1
#
_cell.length_a   1.000
_cell.length_b   1.000
_cell.length_c   1.000
_cell.angle_alpha   90.00
_cell.angle_beta   90.00
_cell.angle_gamma   90.00
#
_symmetry.space_group_name_H-M   'P 1'
#
loop_
_entity.id
_entity.type
_entity.pdbx_description
1 polymer ?
#
loop_
_entity_poly.entity_id
_entity_poly.type
_entity_poly.pdbx_seq_one_letter_code
_entity_poly.pdbx_strand_id
1 'polypeptide(L)'
;MEWTRITAGKEEQMDVIEMAMKMEQEAVDFYTHCAEKTQNPIGKKMFLSIADDEKHHIACAIHVQQKREFSPAETRPMQDMKKIFEQNRESMLQRVSSTTDELEALEMAMKMEQESIRFYRNAAAETTDPAEKAFFLCLIQDEEEHFAIFQNTHSFLSDSGNWFMWEEKGIVEG
;
A
#
# COMPACT_ATOMS: atom_id res chain seq x y z
N MET A 1 21.29 -54.98 -4.04
CA MET A 1 21.68 -53.63 -4.46
C MET A 1 20.40 -52.81 -4.52
N GLU A 2 20.11 -52.13 -3.42
CA GLU A 2 18.87 -51.39 -3.19
C GLU A 2 19.03 -49.98 -3.73
N TRP A 3 18.15 -49.58 -4.65
CA TRP A 3 18.10 -48.23 -5.17
C TRP A 3 17.34 -47.37 -4.16
N THR A 4 18.07 -46.66 -3.29
CA THR A 4 17.49 -45.63 -2.46
C THR A 4 17.04 -44.49 -3.37
N ARG A 5 15.72 -44.38 -3.55
CA ARG A 5 15.06 -43.20 -4.10
C ARG A 5 15.51 -41.99 -3.27
N ILE A 6 16.37 -41.17 -3.85
CA ILE A 6 16.58 -39.81 -3.39
C ILE A 6 15.28 -39.09 -3.73
N THR A 7 14.39 -38.94 -2.75
CA THR A 7 13.36 -37.93 -2.79
C THR A 7 14.09 -36.59 -2.77
N ALA A 8 14.27 -36.00 -3.95
CA ALA A 8 14.55 -34.58 -4.05
C ALA A 8 13.41 -33.88 -3.28
N GLY A 9 13.75 -33.31 -2.13
CA GLY A 9 12.82 -32.48 -1.39
C GLY A 9 12.33 -31.39 -2.32
N LYS A 10 11.01 -31.17 -2.34
CA LYS A 10 10.43 -29.95 -2.90
C LYS A 10 11.23 -28.79 -2.32
N GLU A 11 11.90 -28.02 -3.16
CA GLU A 11 12.16 -26.62 -2.82
C GLU A 11 10.78 -26.06 -2.46
N GLU A 12 10.56 -25.70 -1.20
CA GLU A 12 9.31 -25.10 -0.76
C GLU A 12 9.25 -23.73 -1.43
N GLN A 13 8.63 -23.70 -2.60
CA GLN A 13 8.24 -22.48 -3.28
C GLN A 13 7.37 -21.71 -2.30
N MET A 14 7.88 -20.56 -1.84
CA MET A 14 7.16 -19.69 -0.90
C MET A 14 5.79 -19.38 -1.50
N ASP A 15 4.76 -19.56 -0.68
CA ASP A 15 3.38 -19.33 -1.08
C ASP A 15 3.20 -17.85 -1.50
N VAL A 16 2.38 -17.61 -2.53
CA VAL A 16 2.15 -16.25 -3.05
C VAL A 16 1.51 -15.36 -1.99
N ILE A 17 0.68 -15.95 -1.12
CA ILE A 17 0.08 -15.26 0.03
C ILE A 17 1.12 -14.98 1.12
N GLU A 18 2.09 -15.88 1.34
CA GLU A 18 3.20 -15.63 2.27
C GLU A 18 4.10 -14.48 1.79
N MET A 19 4.37 -14.41 0.48
CA MET A 19 5.09 -13.29 -0.09
C MET A 19 4.30 -11.98 0.08
N ALA A 20 2.99 -11.98 -0.18
CA ALA A 20 2.15 -10.80 0.05
C ALA A 20 2.22 -10.35 1.52
N MET A 21 2.00 -11.25 2.49
CA MET A 21 2.13 -10.92 3.92
C MET A 21 3.48 -10.32 4.28
N LYS A 22 4.57 -10.80 3.66
CA LYS A 22 5.90 -10.25 3.89
C LYS A 22 6.04 -8.84 3.33
N MET A 23 5.55 -8.59 2.12
CA MET A 23 5.57 -7.27 1.50
C MET A 23 4.77 -6.25 2.33
N GLU A 24 3.58 -6.64 2.78
CA GLU A 24 2.76 -5.82 3.67
C GLU A 24 3.47 -5.54 5.00
N GLN A 25 4.14 -6.53 5.60
CA GLN A 25 4.88 -6.31 6.85
C GLN A 25 6.07 -5.35 6.65
N GLU A 26 6.77 -5.44 5.53
CA GLU A 26 7.85 -4.50 5.18
C GLU A 26 7.31 -3.08 5.00
N ALA A 27 6.12 -2.92 4.41
CA ALA A 27 5.41 -1.64 4.29
C ALA A 27 4.99 -1.09 5.67
N VAL A 28 4.39 -1.91 6.54
CA VAL A 28 4.06 -1.53 7.94
C VAL A 28 5.28 -0.99 8.67
N ASP A 29 6.39 -1.71 8.61
CA ASP A 29 7.63 -1.34 9.31
C ASP A 29 8.18 -0.02 8.78
N PHE A 30 8.21 0.13 7.45
CA PHE A 30 8.69 1.33 6.78
C PHE A 30 7.84 2.56 7.11
N TYR A 31 6.51 2.47 6.96
CA TYR A 31 5.61 3.59 7.22
C TYR A 31 5.55 3.97 8.70
N THR A 32 5.63 2.99 9.61
CA THR A 32 5.76 3.27 11.05
C THR A 32 7.03 4.06 11.34
N HIS A 33 8.16 3.69 10.75
CA HIS A 33 9.43 4.41 10.91
C HIS A 33 9.39 5.83 10.30
N CYS A 34 8.77 6.00 9.13
CA CYS A 34 8.55 7.33 8.54
C CYS A 34 7.69 8.22 9.44
N ALA A 35 6.63 7.68 10.05
CA ALA A 35 5.78 8.38 11.00
C ALA A 35 6.51 8.82 12.28
N GLU A 36 7.53 8.08 12.72
CA GLU A 36 8.36 8.46 13.86
C GLU A 36 9.31 9.61 13.54
N LYS A 37 9.81 9.69 12.31
CA LYS A 37 10.79 10.69 11.89
C LYS A 37 10.17 12.00 11.42
N THR A 38 9.01 11.96 10.79
CA THR A 38 8.37 13.17 10.27
C THR A 38 7.96 14.11 11.41
N GLN A 39 8.26 15.40 11.22
CA GLN A 39 7.89 16.45 12.17
C GLN A 39 6.52 17.05 11.84
N ASN A 40 6.00 16.77 10.64
CA ASN A 40 4.69 17.24 10.22
C ASN A 40 3.59 16.35 10.82
N PRO A 41 2.68 16.88 11.66
CA PRO A 41 1.63 16.07 12.27
C PRO A 41 0.66 15.45 11.25
N ILE A 42 0.50 16.07 10.08
CA ILE A 42 -0.36 15.56 9.01
C ILE A 42 0.38 14.44 8.26
N GLY A 43 1.66 14.64 7.94
CA GLY A 43 2.51 13.59 7.37
C GLY A 43 2.60 12.37 8.28
N LYS A 44 2.74 12.59 9.60
CA LYS A 44 2.70 11.53 10.61
C LYS A 44 1.39 10.76 10.56
N LYS A 45 0.25 11.48 10.52
CA LYS A 45 -1.06 10.85 10.47
C LYS A 45 -1.24 10.03 9.18
N MET A 46 -0.81 10.57 8.04
CA MET A 46 -0.84 9.86 6.76
C MET A 46 -0.08 8.53 6.82
N PHE A 47 1.19 8.55 7.24
CA PHE A 47 1.98 7.31 7.34
C PHE A 47 1.37 6.30 8.32
N LEU A 48 0.84 6.76 9.47
CA LEU A 48 0.18 5.87 10.43
C LEU A 48 -1.13 5.28 9.92
N SER A 49 -1.88 6.04 9.12
CA SER A 49 -3.12 5.54 8.50
C SER A 49 -2.81 4.43 7.50
N ILE A 50 -1.87 4.66 6.58
CA ILE A 50 -1.46 3.66 5.59
C ILE A 50 -0.86 2.43 6.29
N ALA A 51 -0.01 2.61 7.31
CA ALA A 51 0.52 1.50 8.11
C ALA A 51 -0.56 0.70 8.87
N ASP A 52 -1.74 1.27 9.12
CA ASP A 52 -2.87 0.54 9.68
C ASP A 52 -3.60 -0.25 8.59
N ASP A 53 -3.77 0.33 7.40
CA ASP A 53 -4.34 -0.35 6.22
C ASP A 53 -3.51 -1.60 5.87
N GLU A 54 -2.17 -1.52 5.84
CA GLU A 54 -1.31 -2.69 5.56
C GLU A 54 -1.43 -3.79 6.62
N LYS A 55 -1.70 -3.45 7.89
CA LYS A 55 -1.98 -4.47 8.92
C LYS A 55 -3.29 -5.17 8.66
N HIS A 56 -4.30 -4.46 8.15
CA HIS A 56 -5.56 -5.07 7.74
C HIS A 56 -5.35 -5.97 6.51
N HIS A 57 -4.48 -5.58 5.56
CA HIS A 57 -4.08 -6.44 4.45
C HIS A 57 -3.46 -7.76 4.93
N ILE A 58 -2.53 -7.72 5.90
CA ILE A 58 -1.96 -8.93 6.52
C ILE A 58 -3.04 -9.80 7.15
N ALA A 59 -3.97 -9.21 7.91
CA ALA A 59 -5.06 -9.95 8.53
C ALA A 59 -5.96 -10.64 7.48
N CYS A 60 -6.25 -9.97 6.37
CA CYS A 60 -6.99 -10.54 5.25
C CYS A 60 -6.22 -11.67 4.56
N ALA A 61 -4.92 -11.50 4.34
CA ALA A 61 -4.06 -12.54 3.78
C ALA A 61 -4.08 -13.83 4.64
N ILE A 62 -4.03 -13.69 5.98
CA ILE A 62 -4.16 -14.82 6.90
C ILE A 62 -5.52 -15.52 6.75
N HIS A 63 -6.62 -14.77 6.58
CA HIS A 63 -7.95 -15.36 6.35
C HIS A 63 -8.00 -16.15 5.04
N VAL A 64 -7.45 -15.59 3.96
CA VAL A 64 -7.37 -16.24 2.64
C VAL A 64 -6.52 -17.51 2.72
N GLN A 65 -5.35 -17.46 3.37
CA GLN A 65 -4.48 -18.63 3.57
C GLN A 65 -5.19 -19.74 4.35
N GLN A 66 -6.03 -19.38 5.31
CA GLN A 66 -6.85 -20.32 6.08
C GLN A 66 -8.09 -20.83 5.33
N LYS A 67 -8.26 -20.48 4.04
CA LYS A 67 -9.40 -20.84 3.19
C LYS A 67 -10.76 -20.44 3.78
N ARG A 68 -10.78 -19.32 4.51
CA ARG A 68 -12.03 -18.72 4.97
C ARG A 68 -12.68 -17.95 3.84
N GLU A 69 -13.98 -17.73 3.94
CA GLU A 69 -14.65 -16.80 3.03
C GLU A 69 -14.05 -15.41 3.20
N PHE A 70 -13.55 -14.84 2.11
CA PHE A 70 -13.07 -13.46 2.04
C PHE A 70 -14.11 -12.62 1.32
N SER A 71 -14.47 -11.48 1.91
CA SER A 71 -15.33 -10.50 1.26
C SER A 71 -14.54 -9.22 0.99
N PRO A 72 -14.55 -8.66 -0.23
CA PRO A 72 -13.91 -7.38 -0.54
C PRO A 72 -14.41 -6.19 0.29
N ALA A 73 -15.50 -6.34 1.04
CA ALA A 73 -15.95 -5.34 2.00
C ALA A 73 -15.10 -5.29 3.29
N GLU A 74 -14.27 -6.30 3.54
CA GLU A 74 -13.49 -6.46 4.78
C GLU A 74 -12.15 -5.69 4.77
N THR A 75 -11.67 -5.24 3.62
CA THR A 75 -10.40 -4.49 3.47
C THR A 75 -10.55 -2.98 3.71
N ARG A 76 -11.78 -2.46 3.88
CA ARG A 76 -11.98 -1.02 3.98
C ARG A 76 -11.84 -0.48 5.40
N PRO A 77 -10.75 0.24 5.68
CA PRO A 77 -10.86 1.44 6.48
C PRO A 77 -10.14 2.63 5.85
N MET A 78 -10.55 3.07 4.66
CA MET A 78 -10.24 4.44 4.26
C MET A 78 -11.02 5.41 5.17
N GLN A 79 -10.40 5.79 6.29
CA GLN A 79 -10.58 7.14 6.80
C GLN A 79 -10.28 8.05 5.63
N ASP A 80 -11.22 8.95 5.32
CA ASP A 80 -11.16 9.82 4.14
C ASP A 80 -9.92 10.73 4.22
N MET A 81 -8.75 10.19 3.84
CA MET A 81 -7.46 10.87 3.88
C MET A 81 -7.52 12.10 3.00
N LYS A 82 -8.26 12.03 1.88
CA LYS A 82 -8.64 13.17 1.07
C LYS A 82 -9.31 14.26 1.90
N LYS A 83 -10.32 13.94 2.71
CA LYS A 83 -10.96 14.90 3.61
C LYS A 83 -10.00 15.44 4.69
N ILE A 84 -9.11 14.61 5.24
CA ILE A 84 -8.08 15.08 6.19
C ILE A 84 -7.16 16.09 5.50
N PHE A 85 -6.68 15.81 4.30
CA PHE A 85 -5.84 16.74 3.55
C PHE A 85 -6.57 18.02 3.18
N GLU A 86 -7.80 17.92 2.66
CA GLU A 86 -8.61 19.09 2.30
C GLU A 86 -8.85 20.00 3.51
N GLN A 87 -9.22 19.42 4.65
CA GLN A 87 -9.47 20.17 5.89
C GLN A 87 -8.22 20.85 6.46
N ASN A 88 -7.02 20.36 6.12
CA ASN A 88 -5.76 20.84 6.70
C ASN A 88 -4.86 21.55 5.68
N ARG A 89 -5.34 21.80 4.46
CA ARG A 89 -4.60 22.43 3.35
C ARG A 89 -3.89 23.73 3.74
N GLU A 90 -4.60 24.66 4.38
CA GLU A 90 -4.03 25.95 4.79
C GLU A 90 -2.90 25.78 5.82
N SER A 91 -3.04 24.82 6.74
CA SER A 91 -2.03 24.54 7.77
C SER A 91 -0.76 23.92 7.17
N MET A 92 -0.91 23.14 6.09
CA MET A 92 0.22 22.58 5.34
C MET A 92 0.97 23.66 4.54
N LEU A 93 0.26 24.62 3.95
CA LEU A 93 0.85 25.75 3.22
C LEU A 93 1.65 26.70 4.13
N GLN A 94 1.31 26.79 5.42
CA GLN A 94 2.01 27.66 6.38
C GLN A 94 3.32 27.06 6.92
N ARG A 95 3.59 25.78 6.67
CA ARG A 95 4.78 25.05 7.16
C ARG A 95 5.57 24.45 6.00
N VAL A 96 6.17 25.29 5.16
CA VAL A 96 6.95 24.81 4.01
C VAL A 96 8.44 25.00 4.26
N SER A 97 9.02 24.00 4.93
CA SER A 97 10.35 23.50 4.59
C SER A 97 10.31 21.99 4.83
N SER A 98 9.91 21.21 3.82
CA SER A 98 10.16 19.77 3.87
C SER A 98 11.67 19.55 3.89
N THR A 99 12.11 18.55 4.65
CA THR A 99 13.51 18.14 4.57
C THR A 99 13.72 17.29 3.32
N THR A 100 14.96 17.22 2.84
CA THR A 100 15.34 16.26 1.78
C THR A 100 14.91 14.85 2.17
N ASP A 101 15.09 14.48 3.44
CA ASP A 101 14.71 13.18 3.99
C ASP A 101 13.20 12.88 3.87
N GLU A 102 12.32 13.89 4.00
CA GLU A 102 10.87 13.69 3.85
C GLU A 102 10.46 13.46 2.39
N LEU A 103 11.10 14.14 1.44
CA LEU A 103 10.86 13.91 0.02
C LEU A 103 11.39 12.53 -0.43
N GLU A 104 12.58 12.15 0.03
CA GLU A 104 13.15 10.82 -0.23
C GLU A 104 12.29 9.69 0.36
N ALA A 105 11.74 9.89 1.56
CA ALA A 105 10.82 8.93 2.17
C ALA A 105 9.55 8.72 1.33
N LEU A 106 8.99 9.80 0.76
CA LEU A 106 7.82 9.73 -0.12
C LEU A 106 8.14 9.06 -1.46
N GLU A 107 9.33 9.30 -2.02
CA GLU A 107 9.80 8.62 -3.23
C GLU A 107 9.97 7.12 -3.02
N MET A 108 10.52 6.73 -1.86
CA MET A 108 10.65 5.33 -1.48
C MET A 108 9.29 4.68 -1.27
N ALA A 109 8.36 5.35 -0.59
CA ALA A 109 6.98 4.88 -0.42
C ALA A 109 6.30 4.63 -1.78
N MET A 110 6.35 5.62 -2.69
CA MET A 110 5.83 5.48 -4.05
C MET A 110 6.42 4.29 -4.81
N LYS A 111 7.71 4.00 -4.62
CA LYS A 111 8.36 2.86 -5.25
C LYS A 111 7.87 1.53 -4.65
N MET A 112 7.73 1.44 -3.33
CA MET A 112 7.20 0.26 -2.66
C MET A 112 5.79 -0.05 -3.15
N GLU A 113 4.91 0.94 -3.23
CA GLU A 113 3.55 0.77 -3.74
C GLU A 113 3.53 0.26 -5.19
N GLN A 114 4.37 0.81 -6.07
CA GLN A 114 4.46 0.33 -7.46
C GLN A 114 4.93 -1.12 -7.56
N GLU A 115 5.86 -1.54 -6.70
CA GLU A 115 6.34 -2.91 -6.63
C GLU A 115 5.26 -3.86 -6.12
N SER A 116 4.50 -3.47 -5.07
CA SER A 116 3.33 -4.18 -4.56
C SER A 116 2.24 -4.34 -5.61
N ILE A 117 1.79 -3.25 -6.25
CA ILE A 117 0.79 -3.27 -7.33
C ILE A 117 1.20 -4.23 -8.44
N ARG A 118 2.48 -4.18 -8.86
CA ARG A 118 2.99 -5.06 -9.93
C ARG A 118 2.94 -6.52 -9.50
N PHE A 119 3.36 -6.81 -8.27
CA PHE A 119 3.33 -8.16 -7.72
C PHE A 119 1.90 -8.69 -7.64
N TYR A 120 0.97 -7.93 -7.07
CA TYR A 120 -0.44 -8.34 -6.92
C TYR A 120 -1.15 -8.51 -8.26
N ARG A 121 -0.86 -7.67 -9.27
CA ARG A 121 -1.39 -7.87 -10.64
C ARG A 121 -0.96 -9.20 -11.24
N ASN A 122 0.30 -9.60 -11.05
CA ASN A 122 0.78 -10.90 -11.53
C ASN A 122 0.11 -12.04 -10.75
N ALA A 123 0.06 -11.94 -9.43
CA ALA A 123 -0.56 -12.94 -8.57
C ALA A 123 -2.05 -13.17 -8.90
N ALA A 124 -2.81 -12.08 -9.12
CA ALA A 124 -4.22 -12.14 -9.51
C ALA A 124 -4.45 -12.77 -10.90
N ALA A 125 -3.46 -12.66 -11.81
CA ALA A 125 -3.52 -13.25 -13.14
C ALA A 125 -3.18 -14.74 -13.14
N GLU A 126 -2.31 -15.17 -12.23
CA GLU A 126 -1.81 -16.56 -12.15
C GLU A 126 -2.65 -17.45 -11.24
N THR A 127 -3.29 -16.90 -10.20
CA THR A 127 -4.10 -17.71 -9.28
C THR A 127 -5.38 -18.24 -9.94
N THR A 128 -5.77 -19.44 -9.54
CA THR A 128 -7.04 -20.09 -9.92
C THR A 128 -8.04 -20.12 -8.76
N ASP A 129 -7.61 -19.75 -7.55
CA ASP A 129 -8.48 -19.68 -6.38
C ASP A 129 -9.29 -18.37 -6.42
N PRO A 130 -10.64 -18.43 -6.41
CA PRO A 130 -11.46 -17.23 -6.47
C PRO A 130 -11.27 -16.28 -5.27
N ALA A 131 -10.97 -16.79 -4.08
CA ALA A 131 -10.76 -15.98 -2.88
C ALA A 131 -9.41 -15.26 -2.95
N GLU A 132 -8.34 -15.94 -3.35
CA GLU A 132 -7.03 -15.30 -3.60
C GLU A 132 -7.14 -14.23 -4.68
N LYS A 133 -7.85 -14.54 -5.78
CA LYS A 133 -8.05 -13.57 -6.87
C LYS A 133 -8.79 -12.33 -6.39
N ALA A 134 -9.87 -12.50 -5.63
CA ALA A 134 -10.63 -11.39 -5.08
C ALA A 134 -9.79 -10.54 -4.11
N PHE A 135 -8.95 -11.19 -3.29
CA PHE A 135 -8.03 -10.53 -2.38
C PHE A 135 -6.99 -9.69 -3.11
N PHE A 136 -6.26 -10.26 -4.08
CA PHE A 136 -5.26 -9.51 -4.85
C PHE A 136 -5.87 -8.35 -5.65
N LEU A 137 -7.08 -8.52 -6.19
CA LEU A 137 -7.79 -7.41 -6.86
C LEU A 137 -8.11 -6.26 -5.90
N CYS A 138 -8.35 -6.57 -4.63
CA CYS A 138 -8.57 -5.55 -3.62
C CYS A 138 -7.28 -4.81 -3.28
N LEU A 139 -6.19 -5.55 -2.99
CA LEU A 139 -4.88 -4.94 -2.71
C LEU A 139 -4.42 -4.01 -3.84
N ILE A 140 -4.62 -4.41 -5.10
CA ILE A 140 -4.28 -3.53 -6.24
C ILE A 140 -5.00 -2.18 -6.15
N GLN A 141 -6.28 -2.18 -5.75
CA GLN A 141 -7.03 -0.94 -5.62
C GLN A 141 -6.50 -0.09 -4.44
N ASP A 142 -6.29 -0.73 -3.30
CA ASP A 142 -5.86 -0.06 -2.06
C ASP A 142 -4.44 0.54 -2.26
N GLU A 143 -3.49 -0.22 -2.84
CA GLU A 143 -2.15 0.29 -3.14
C GLU A 143 -2.13 1.39 -4.21
N GLU A 144 -3.04 1.36 -5.18
CA GLU A 144 -3.19 2.47 -6.15
C GLU A 144 -3.64 3.77 -5.44
N GLU A 145 -4.49 3.64 -4.43
CA GLU A 145 -4.95 4.76 -3.60
C GLU A 145 -3.81 5.25 -2.67
N HIS A 146 -3.03 4.36 -2.05
CA HIS A 146 -1.83 4.68 -1.28
C HIS A 146 -0.79 5.42 -2.13
N PHE A 147 -0.47 4.88 -3.31
CA PHE A 147 0.45 5.51 -4.26
C PHE A 147 0.01 6.93 -4.61
N ALA A 148 -1.28 7.13 -4.90
CA ALA A 148 -1.82 8.44 -5.20
C ALA A 148 -1.65 9.40 -4.03
N ILE A 149 -1.89 8.96 -2.79
CA ILE A 149 -1.69 9.80 -1.59
C ILE A 149 -0.22 10.26 -1.47
N PHE A 150 0.74 9.34 -1.64
CA PHE A 150 2.16 9.69 -1.57
C PHE A 150 2.60 10.62 -2.69
N GLN A 151 2.19 10.33 -3.94
CA GLN A 151 2.52 11.17 -5.10
C GLN A 151 2.02 12.60 -4.94
N ASN A 152 0.81 12.77 -4.43
CA ASN A 152 0.23 14.10 -4.24
C ASN A 152 0.90 14.85 -3.09
N THR A 153 1.24 14.14 -2.00
CA THR A 153 1.99 14.72 -0.89
C THR A 153 3.39 15.14 -1.33
N HIS A 154 4.08 14.32 -2.13
CA HIS A 154 5.38 14.65 -2.69
C HIS A 154 5.31 15.86 -3.61
N SER A 155 4.34 15.91 -4.52
CA SER A 155 4.12 17.05 -5.42
C SER A 155 3.90 18.35 -4.65
N PHE A 156 3.09 18.29 -3.59
CA PHE A 156 2.81 19.46 -2.74
C PHE A 156 4.07 19.99 -2.03
N LEU A 157 4.93 19.09 -1.55
CA LEU A 157 6.14 19.45 -0.81
C LEU A 157 7.32 19.82 -1.73
N SER A 158 7.39 19.27 -2.94
CA SER A 158 8.49 19.50 -3.89
C SER A 158 8.30 20.77 -4.73
N ASP A 159 7.07 21.18 -5.02
CA ASP A 159 6.79 22.36 -5.85
C ASP A 159 5.73 23.28 -5.23
N SER A 160 6.20 24.25 -4.43
CA SER A 160 5.55 25.53 -4.09
C SER A 160 4.08 25.55 -3.60
N GLY A 161 3.46 24.41 -3.29
CA GLY A 161 2.07 24.30 -2.81
C GLY A 161 1.02 23.97 -3.89
N ASN A 162 1.42 23.49 -5.08
CA ASN A 162 0.47 23.02 -6.09
C ASN A 162 -0.06 21.62 -5.75
N TRP A 163 -1.39 21.49 -5.69
CA TRP A 163 -2.10 20.26 -5.35
C TRP A 163 -2.75 19.69 -6.62
N PHE A 164 -2.37 18.48 -7.05
CA PHE A 164 -2.84 17.91 -8.31
C PHE A 164 -3.96 16.87 -8.15
N MET A 165 -4.55 16.72 -6.96
CA MET A 165 -5.25 15.46 -6.68
C MET A 165 -6.54 15.19 -7.45
N TRP A 166 -7.28 16.16 -8.00
CA TRP A 166 -8.68 15.87 -8.36
C TRP A 166 -9.23 16.62 -9.58
N GLU A 167 -8.41 17.27 -10.41
CA GLU A 167 -8.94 17.95 -11.60
C GLU A 167 -9.18 17.03 -12.82
N GLU A 168 -8.68 15.78 -12.84
CA GLU A 168 -8.75 14.91 -14.04
C GLU A 168 -9.48 13.55 -13.89
N LYS A 169 -10.56 13.48 -13.11
CA LYS A 169 -11.64 12.48 -13.38
C LYS A 169 -13.04 13.09 -13.36
N GLY A 170 -13.13 14.28 -13.93
CA GLY A 170 -14.37 15.01 -14.19
C GLY A 170 -14.52 15.48 -15.63
N ILE A 171 -13.99 14.74 -16.63
CA ILE A 171 -14.40 14.96 -18.02
C ILE A 171 -15.59 14.06 -18.32
N VAL A 172 -16.76 14.61 -17.97
CA VAL A 172 -18.02 14.59 -18.72
C VAL A 172 -18.14 13.46 -19.76
N GLU A 173 -18.88 12.41 -19.42
CA GLU A 173 -19.69 11.73 -20.43
C GLU A 173 -20.73 12.75 -20.91
N GLY A 174 -20.56 13.24 -22.14
CA GLY A 174 -21.58 13.95 -22.90
C GLY A 174 -22.34 12.97 -23.78
#